data_AF-A0A1G9JP23-F1
#
_entry.id   AF-A0A1G9JP23-F1
#
_cell.length_a   1.000
_cell.length_b   1.000
_cell.length_c   1.000
_cell.angle_alpha   90.00
_cell.angle_beta   90.00
_cell.angle_gamma   90.00
#
_symmetry.space_group_name_H-M   'P 1'
#
loop_
_entity.id
_entity.type
_entity.pdbx_description
1 polymer ?
#
loop_
_entity_poly.entity_id
_entity_poly.type
_entity_poly.pdbx_seq_one_letter_code
_entity_poly.pdbx_strand_id
1 'polypeptide(L)'
;MRDGYIARWKGAEYDSSPDGAHVRLYSPTGGDGFVQVAEGRYRRGVPIGELEDFFYVRTVCTWRGEPFLLLGASGDWYRLEYRGGRSDTARALGLEPYDNGVYQIWAPAEEVTDISEQYL
;
A
#
# COMPACT_ATOMS: atom_id res chain seq x y z
N MET A 1 7.54 -0.04 -1.79
CA MET A 1 6.30 -0.74 -1.39
C MET A 1 5.15 0.23 -1.48
N ARG A 2 3.98 -0.26 -1.88
CA ARG A 2 2.81 0.56 -2.13
C ARG A 2 1.67 0.13 -1.21
N ASP A 3 1.13 1.09 -0.48
CA ASP A 3 -0.01 0.93 0.40
C ASP A 3 -0.84 2.21 0.34
N GLY A 4 -1.94 2.18 -0.41
CA GLY A 4 -2.76 3.38 -0.61
C GLY A 4 -3.67 3.31 -1.82
N TYR A 5 -4.48 4.36 -1.97
CA TYR A 5 -5.42 4.48 -3.08
C TYR A 5 -4.73 4.92 -4.36
N ILE A 6 -5.01 4.21 -5.45
CA ILE A 6 -4.48 4.47 -6.78
C ILE A 6 -5.64 4.71 -7.74
N ALA A 7 -5.51 5.73 -8.58
CA ALA A 7 -6.49 6.06 -9.60
C ALA A 7 -5.85 6.08 -10.99
N ARG A 8 -6.55 5.56 -11.99
CA ARG A 8 -6.19 5.72 -13.40
C ARG A 8 -7.03 6.80 -14.04
N TRP A 9 -6.37 7.74 -14.71
CA TRP A 9 -7.01 8.87 -15.36
C TRP A 9 -6.19 9.29 -16.57
N LYS A 10 -6.83 9.37 -17.75
CA LYS A 10 -6.20 9.72 -19.02
C LYS A 10 -5.00 8.82 -19.39
N GLY A 11 -5.12 7.52 -19.14
CA GLY A 11 -4.08 6.54 -19.43
C GLY A 11 -2.84 6.60 -18.52
N ALA A 12 -2.89 7.38 -17.44
CA ALA A 12 -1.83 7.45 -16.44
C ALA A 12 -2.34 7.06 -15.05
N GLU A 13 -1.43 6.58 -14.22
CA GLU A 13 -1.73 6.13 -12.87
C GLU A 13 -1.18 7.12 -11.83
N TYR A 14 -1.99 7.43 -10.82
CA TYR A 14 -1.68 8.42 -9.81
C TYR A 14 -1.90 7.86 -8.41
N ASP A 15 -0.99 8.22 -7.49
CA ASP A 15 -1.31 8.17 -6.07
C ASP A 15 -2.51 9.07 -5.81
N SER A 16 -3.42 8.62 -4.96
CA SER A 16 -4.70 9.27 -4.81
C SER A 16 -5.29 9.17 -3.40
N SER A 17 -6.36 9.92 -3.17
CA SER A 17 -7.18 9.78 -1.97
C SER A 17 -8.65 10.07 -2.28
N PRO A 18 -9.60 9.31 -1.70
CA PRO A 18 -11.01 9.61 -1.83
C PRO A 18 -11.33 10.96 -1.16
N ASP A 19 -12.20 11.75 -1.79
CA ASP A 19 -12.61 13.08 -1.34
C ASP A 19 -14.08 13.35 -1.71
N GLY A 20 -14.99 12.67 -1.02
CA GLY A 20 -16.42 12.71 -1.30
C GLY A 20 -16.74 12.15 -2.69
N ALA A 21 -17.36 12.98 -3.55
CA ALA A 21 -17.69 12.61 -4.94
C ALA A 21 -16.49 12.73 -5.91
N HIS A 22 -15.34 13.20 -5.41
CA HIS A 22 -14.11 13.35 -6.17
C HIS A 22 -13.02 12.43 -5.62
N VAL A 23 -11.99 12.24 -6.42
CA VAL A 23 -10.72 11.64 -6.02
C VAL A 23 -9.64 12.68 -6.24
N ARG A 24 -8.80 12.88 -5.23
CA ARG A 24 -7.62 13.74 -5.35
C ARG A 24 -6.49 12.92 -5.94
N LEU A 25 -6.00 13.33 -7.10
CA LEU A 25 -4.79 12.81 -7.73
C LEU A 25 -3.59 13.62 -7.27
N TYR A 26 -2.46 12.96 -7.05
CA TYR A 26 -1.19 13.59 -6.74
C TYR A 26 -0.17 13.33 -7.84
N SER A 27 0.58 14.36 -8.19
CA SER A 27 1.63 14.28 -9.22
C SER A 27 2.88 15.03 -8.75
N PRO A 28 4.09 14.54 -9.07
CA PRO A 28 5.33 15.29 -8.85
C PRO A 28 5.47 16.49 -9.81
N THR A 29 4.71 16.51 -10.91
CA THR A 29 4.70 17.56 -11.92
C THR A 29 3.32 18.20 -12.06
N GLY A 30 3.28 19.49 -12.42
CA GLY A 30 2.04 20.19 -12.77
C GLY A 30 1.54 19.86 -14.18
N GLY A 31 0.57 20.64 -14.66
CA GLY A 31 -0.08 20.43 -15.97
C GLY A 31 -1.53 19.96 -15.82
N ASP A 32 -2.33 19.99 -16.89
CA ASP A 32 -3.72 19.51 -16.89
C ASP A 32 -4.54 19.94 -15.67
N GLY A 33 -4.46 21.21 -15.27
CA GLY A 33 -5.19 21.77 -14.12
C GLY A 33 -4.82 21.19 -12.75
N PHE A 34 -3.69 20.51 -12.62
CA PHE A 34 -3.06 20.25 -11.34
C PHE A 34 -2.56 21.56 -10.71
N VAL A 35 -2.84 21.75 -9.43
CA VAL A 35 -2.44 22.91 -8.64
C VAL A 35 -1.31 22.52 -7.69
N GLN A 36 -0.27 23.35 -7.61
CA GLN A 36 0.85 23.12 -6.70
C GLN A 36 0.40 23.29 -5.24
N VAL A 37 0.72 22.32 -4.39
CA VAL A 37 0.40 22.35 -2.95
C VAL A 37 1.66 22.33 -2.06
N ALA A 38 2.79 21.87 -2.60
CA ALA A 38 4.12 22.01 -2.01
C ALA A 38 5.16 21.94 -3.14
N GLU A 39 6.43 22.18 -2.82
CA GLU A 39 7.54 21.92 -3.76
C GLU A 39 7.50 20.46 -4.23
N GLY A 40 7.53 20.25 -5.55
CA GLY A 40 7.46 18.91 -6.15
C GLY A 40 6.16 18.14 -5.87
N ARG A 41 5.08 18.81 -5.42
CA ARG A 41 3.80 18.15 -5.14
C ARG A 41 2.63 18.96 -5.69
N TYR A 42 1.92 18.34 -6.61
CA TYR A 42 0.75 18.90 -7.26
C TYR A 42 -0.47 18.03 -7.00
N ARG A 43 -1.65 18.65 -7.02
CA ARG A 43 -2.91 17.99 -6.74
C ARG A 43 -3.99 18.40 -7.75
N ARG A 44 -4.83 17.46 -8.16
CA ARG A 44 -6.07 17.71 -8.90
C ARG A 44 -7.22 16.92 -8.29
N GLY A 45 -8.40 17.54 -8.16
CA GLY A 45 -9.63 16.82 -7.87
C GLY A 45 -10.29 16.38 -9.17
N VAL A 46 -10.64 15.09 -9.29
CA VAL A 46 -11.30 14.51 -10.45
C VAL A 46 -12.59 13.83 -9.99
N PRO A 47 -13.75 14.09 -10.61
CA PRO A 47 -14.97 13.35 -10.28
C PRO A 47 -14.76 11.84 -10.44
N ILE A 48 -15.29 11.04 -9.52
CA ILE A 48 -15.06 9.58 -9.55
C ILE A 48 -15.52 8.93 -10.88
N GLY A 49 -16.57 9.46 -11.51
CA GLY A 49 -17.08 8.99 -12.79
C GLY A 49 -16.23 9.35 -14.02
N GLU A 50 -15.19 10.17 -13.85
CA GLU A 50 -14.21 10.48 -14.91
C GLU A 50 -12.95 9.61 -14.81
N LEU A 51 -12.83 8.77 -13.77
CA LEU A 51 -11.70 7.86 -13.63
C LEU A 51 -11.91 6.62 -14.51
N GLU A 52 -10.80 6.12 -15.05
CA GLU A 52 -10.78 4.83 -15.73
C GLU A 52 -10.86 3.69 -14.72
N ASP A 53 -10.15 3.85 -13.60
CA ASP A 53 -10.12 2.91 -12.49
C ASP A 53 -9.80 3.60 -11.15
N PHE A 54 -10.20 2.99 -10.04
CA PHE A 54 -9.86 3.42 -8.69
C PHE A 54 -9.78 2.21 -7.74
N PHE A 55 -8.61 1.96 -7.16
CA PHE A 55 -8.32 0.78 -6.35
C PHE A 55 -7.60 1.14 -5.06
N TYR A 56 -7.67 0.26 -4.06
CA TYR A 56 -6.70 0.28 -2.96
C TYR A 56 -5.60 -0.75 -3.25
N VAL A 57 -4.34 -0.33 -3.24
CA VAL A 57 -3.20 -1.22 -3.49
C VAL A 57 -2.49 -1.53 -2.18
N ARG A 58 -2.12 -2.80 -1.97
CA ARG A 58 -1.25 -3.25 -0.88
C ARG A 58 -0.10 -4.11 -1.42
N THR A 59 1.09 -3.95 -0.87
CA THR A 59 2.19 -4.90 -1.09
C THR A 59 2.04 -6.10 -0.15
N VAL A 60 2.07 -7.30 -0.73
CA VAL A 60 1.96 -8.59 -0.04
C VAL A 60 3.21 -9.42 -0.30
N CYS A 61 3.46 -10.39 0.57
CA CYS A 61 4.59 -11.32 0.42
C CYS A 61 4.34 -12.64 1.17
N THR A 62 5.25 -13.59 0.96
CA THR A 62 5.36 -14.84 1.73
C THR A 62 6.59 -14.76 2.64
N TRP A 63 6.46 -15.22 3.88
CA TRP A 63 7.61 -15.45 4.76
C TRP A 63 7.39 -16.74 5.54
N ARG A 64 8.37 -17.65 5.52
CA ARG A 64 8.30 -18.97 6.16
C ARG A 64 7.02 -19.77 5.81
N GLY A 65 6.56 -19.65 4.56
CA GLY A 65 5.38 -20.35 4.04
C GLY A 65 4.02 -19.73 4.38
N GLU A 66 4.01 -18.59 5.07
CA GLU A 66 2.79 -17.92 5.52
C GLU A 66 2.61 -16.55 4.84
N PRO A 67 1.36 -16.06 4.64
CA PRO A 67 1.09 -14.82 3.92
C PRO A 67 1.18 -13.59 4.83
N PHE A 68 1.76 -12.51 4.29
CA PHE A 68 1.96 -11.24 5.01
C PHE A 68 1.59 -10.00 4.16
N LEU A 69 1.24 -8.91 4.83
CA LEU A 69 1.39 -7.55 4.30
C LEU A 69 2.83 -7.08 4.56
N LEU A 70 3.43 -6.43 3.57
CA LEU A 70 4.72 -5.76 3.74
C LEU A 70 4.45 -4.29 4.10
N LEU A 71 4.71 -3.93 5.36
CA LEU A 71 4.37 -2.64 5.97
C LEU A 71 5.50 -1.61 5.94
N GLY A 72 6.74 -2.06 5.83
CA GLY A 72 7.90 -1.16 5.86
C GLY A 72 9.20 -1.87 5.50
N ALA A 73 10.23 -1.06 5.25
CA ALA A 73 11.60 -1.52 5.08
C ALA A 73 12.55 -0.64 5.90
N SER A 74 13.59 -1.23 6.48
CA SER A 74 14.65 -0.53 7.21
C SER A 74 15.96 -1.28 7.04
N GLY A 75 16.85 -0.78 6.18
CA GLY A 75 18.03 -1.53 5.76
C GLY A 75 17.62 -2.86 5.12
N ASP A 76 18.25 -3.96 5.56
CA ASP A 76 17.98 -5.32 5.06
C ASP A 76 16.84 -6.02 5.81
N TRP A 77 15.91 -5.25 6.40
CA TRP A 77 14.78 -5.77 7.15
C TRP A 77 13.44 -5.27 6.61
N TYR A 78 12.45 -6.15 6.58
CA TYR A 78 11.05 -5.81 6.27
C TYR A 78 10.16 -5.96 7.48
N ARG A 79 9.26 -4.98 7.67
CA ARG A 79 8.19 -5.06 8.67
C ARG A 79 7.01 -5.76 8.03
N LEU A 80 6.57 -6.86 8.62
CA LEU A 80 5.51 -7.72 8.11
C LEU A 80 4.32 -7.75 9.07
N GLU A 81 3.11 -7.88 8.52
CA GLU A 81 1.88 -8.14 9.28
C GLU A 81 1.20 -9.42 8.78
N TYR A 82 0.89 -10.33 9.70
CA TYR A 82 0.39 -11.65 9.38
C TYR A 82 -1.05 -11.63 8.85
N ARG A 83 -1.29 -12.32 7.73
CA ARG A 83 -2.61 -12.39 7.08
C ARG A 83 -3.33 -13.73 7.21
N GLY A 84 -2.70 -14.75 7.78
CA GLY A 84 -3.30 -16.10 7.81
C GLY A 84 -4.38 -16.29 8.89
N GLY A 85 -4.62 -15.30 9.76
CA GLY A 85 -5.76 -15.29 10.70
C GLY A 85 -5.69 -16.32 11.84
N ARG A 86 -4.57 -17.04 11.97
CA ARG A 86 -4.36 -18.14 12.92
C ARG A 86 -3.39 -17.76 14.04
N SER A 87 -3.91 -17.51 15.24
CA SER A 87 -3.08 -17.06 16.38
C SER A 87 -2.07 -18.09 16.86
N ASP A 88 -2.33 -19.38 16.66
CA ASP A 88 -1.41 -20.49 16.92
C ASP A 88 -0.21 -20.44 15.98
N THR A 89 -0.46 -20.28 14.67
CA THR A 89 0.58 -20.07 13.66
C THR A 89 1.41 -18.82 13.95
N ALA A 90 0.73 -17.72 14.30
CA ALA A 90 1.42 -16.46 14.60
C ALA A 90 2.44 -16.61 15.75
N ARG A 91 2.04 -17.30 16.83
CA ARG A 91 2.92 -17.58 17.97
C ARG A 91 4.06 -18.53 17.60
N ALA A 92 3.80 -19.55 16.79
CA ALA A 92 4.82 -20.51 16.35
C ALA A 92 5.92 -19.85 15.50
N LEU A 93 5.57 -18.80 14.75
CA LEU A 93 6.52 -17.98 13.98
C LEU A 93 7.23 -16.90 14.81
N GLY A 94 6.87 -16.74 16.09
CA GLY A 94 7.45 -15.73 16.98
C GLY A 94 6.97 -14.30 16.70
N LEU A 95 5.81 -14.12 16.08
CA LEU A 95 5.25 -12.78 15.85
C LEU A 95 4.83 -12.10 17.15
N GLU A 96 5.01 -10.79 17.20
CA GLU A 96 4.58 -9.94 18.31
C GLU A 96 3.12 -9.51 18.11
N PRO A 97 2.27 -9.58 19.15
CA PRO A 97 0.95 -8.97 19.10
C PRO A 97 1.10 -7.44 19.08
N TYR A 98 0.57 -6.81 18.03
CA TYR A 98 0.57 -5.35 17.87
C TYR A 98 -0.75 -4.74 18.35
N ASP A 99 -1.88 -5.39 18.03
CA ASP A 99 -3.24 -5.06 18.47
C ASP A 99 -4.09 -6.35 18.50
N ASN A 100 -5.36 -6.26 18.87
CA ASN A 100 -6.30 -7.38 18.93
C ASN A 100 -6.40 -8.10 17.57
N GLY A 101 -5.78 -9.29 17.50
CA GLY A 101 -5.74 -10.11 16.28
C GLY A 101 -4.70 -9.68 15.25
N VAL A 102 -3.89 -8.66 15.54
CA VAL A 102 -2.84 -8.15 14.64
C VAL A 102 -1.49 -8.61 15.15
N TYR A 103 -0.73 -9.27 14.28
CA TYR A 103 0.58 -9.86 14.59
C TYR A 103 1.62 -9.36 13.61
N GLN A 104 2.74 -8.83 14.12
CA GLN A 104 3.79 -8.23 13.30
C GLN A 104 5.19 -8.71 13.68
N ILE A 105 6.13 -8.60 12.74
CA ILE A 105 7.54 -8.96 12.94
C ILE A 105 8.45 -8.17 12.00
N TRP A 106 9.71 -8.03 12.37
CA TRP A 106 10.78 -7.68 11.45
C TRP A 106 11.45 -8.96 10.95
N ALA A 107 11.46 -9.18 9.63
CA ALA A 107 12.11 -10.32 8.99
C ALA A 107 13.28 -9.84 8.11
N PRO A 108 14.37 -10.61 7.99
CA PRO A 108 15.42 -10.32 7.02
C PRO A 108 14.83 -10.30 5.61
N ALA A 109 15.18 -9.28 4.83
CA ALA A 109 14.64 -9.09 3.48
C ALA A 109 14.91 -10.29 2.56
N GLU A 110 16.05 -10.97 2.75
CA GLU A 110 16.44 -12.17 2.01
C GLU A 110 15.57 -13.40 2.30
N GLU A 111 14.86 -13.44 3.43
CA GLU A 111 13.93 -14.53 3.75
C GLU A 111 12.53 -14.31 3.17
N VAL A 112 12.23 -13.11 2.65
CA VAL A 112 10.90 -12.73 2.19
C VAL A 112 10.77 -12.96 0.68
N THR A 113 9.73 -13.69 0.27
CA THR A 113 9.50 -14.09 -1.12
C THR A 113 8.14 -13.61 -1.62
N ASP A 114 7.88 -13.81 -2.92
CA ASP A 114 6.57 -13.56 -3.56
C ASP A 114 6.03 -12.14 -3.35
N ILE A 115 6.94 -11.17 -3.29
CA ILE A 115 6.59 -9.76 -3.14
C ILE A 115 5.81 -9.32 -4.39
N SER A 116 4.56 -8.90 -4.18
CA SER A 116 3.67 -8.47 -5.26
C SER A 116 2.68 -7.41 -4.77
N GLU A 117 2.12 -6.66 -5.72
CA GLU A 117 1.03 -5.71 -5.45
C GLU A 117 -0.32 -6.41 -5.63
N GLN A 118 -1.20 -6.24 -4.64
CA GLN A 118 -2.59 -6.65 -4.71
C GLN A 118 -3.49 -5.42 -4.87
N TYR A 119 -4.29 -5.40 -5.95
CA TYR A 119 -5.28 -4.36 -6.25
C TYR A 119 -6.64 -4.84 -5.71
N LEU A 120 -7.24 -4.05 -4.82
CA LEU A 120 -8.50 -4.32 -4.11
C LEU A 120 -9.62 -3.39 -4.57
#